data_AF-A0A960CZ34-F1
#
_entry.id   AF-A0A960CZ34-F1
#
_cell.length_a   1.000
_cell.length_b   1.000
_cell.length_c   1.000
_cell.angle_alpha   90.00
_cell.angle_beta   90.00
_cell.angle_gamma   90.00
#
_symmetry.space_group_name_H-M   'P 1'
#
loop_
_entity.id
_entity.type
_entity.pdbx_description
1 polymer ?
#
loop_
_entity_poly.entity_id
_entity_poly.type
_entity_poly.pdbx_seq_one_letter_code
_entity_poly.pdbx_strand_id
1 'polypeptide(L)'
;MRRIHVIGIGAGDPDYVTAQAVRALNDTDVFFAMDKGEAKSDLVELRRAICRRFISGSDYRFVELPDPKRASDTDYRDAVADWHVARAMLWAKAI
;
A
#
# COMPACT_ATOMS: atom_id res chain seq x y z
N MET A 1 10.05 -17.73 -6.38
CA MET A 1 8.84 -17.23 -7.06
C MET A 1 8.28 -16.08 -6.22
N ARG A 2 7.95 -14.92 -6.81
CA ARG A 2 7.43 -13.76 -6.06
C ARG A 2 5.90 -13.88 -5.95
N ARG A 3 5.34 -13.73 -4.75
CA ARG A 3 3.89 -13.72 -4.50
C ARG A 3 3.45 -12.30 -4.16
N ILE A 4 2.34 -11.86 -4.73
CA ILE A 4 1.75 -10.55 -4.42
C ILE A 4 0.43 -10.79 -3.70
N HIS A 5 0.32 -10.28 -2.48
CA HIS A 5 -0.93 -10.25 -1.73
C HIS A 5 -1.66 -8.92 -1.94
N VAL A 6 -2.93 -8.97 -2.33
CA VAL A 6 -3.84 -7.83 -2.27
C VAL A 6 -4.77 -8.06 -1.08
N ILE A 7 -4.51 -7.36 0.02
CA ILE A 7 -5.17 -7.59 1.32
C ILE A 7 -6.17 -6.47 1.59
N GLY A 8 -7.45 -6.80 1.67
CA GLY A 8 -8.48 -5.87 2.11
C GLY A 8 -8.39 -5.62 3.62
N ILE A 9 -8.40 -4.34 4.02
CA ILE A 9 -8.26 -3.90 5.42
C ILE A 9 -9.53 -3.22 5.99
N GLY A 10 -10.65 -3.30 5.27
CA GLY A 10 -11.90 -2.66 5.66
C GLY A 10 -11.94 -1.15 5.36
N ALA A 11 -12.90 -0.47 6.00
CA ALA A 11 -13.25 0.94 5.75
C ALA A 11 -12.55 1.95 6.67
N GLY A 12 -11.63 1.53 7.53
CA GLY A 12 -10.88 2.43 8.42
C GLY A 12 -10.72 1.93 9.86
N ASP A 13 -11.59 1.03 10.30
CA ASP A 13 -11.49 0.39 11.61
C ASP A 13 -10.61 -0.88 11.54
N PRO A 14 -9.52 -0.99 12.32
CA PRO A 14 -8.70 -2.21 12.40
C PRO A 14 -9.48 -3.48 12.74
N ASP A 15 -10.63 -3.39 13.41
CA ASP A 15 -11.47 -4.54 13.77
C ASP A 15 -12.20 -5.15 12.54
N TYR A 16 -12.19 -4.47 11.39
CA TYR A 16 -12.69 -5.03 10.13
C TYR A 16 -11.69 -5.96 9.43
N VAL A 17 -10.45 -6.07 9.93
CA VAL A 17 -9.45 -6.98 9.38
C VAL A 17 -9.86 -8.43 9.65
N THR A 18 -10.05 -9.20 8.59
CA THR A 18 -10.50 -10.59 8.70
C THR A 18 -9.36 -11.52 9.11
N ALA A 19 -9.70 -12.69 9.67
CA ALA A 19 -8.71 -13.73 9.96
C ALA A 19 -7.91 -14.17 8.71
N GLN A 20 -8.49 -14.10 7.51
CA GLN A 20 -7.77 -14.38 6.27
C GLN A 20 -6.76 -13.28 5.95
N ALA A 21 -7.13 -12.00 6.15
CA ALA A 21 -6.21 -10.89 6.01
C ALA A 21 -5.04 -11.02 7.00
N VAL A 22 -5.31 -11.35 8.27
CA VAL A 22 -4.26 -11.59 9.28
C VAL A 22 -3.29 -12.67 8.83
N ARG A 23 -3.77 -13.82 8.31
CA ARG A 23 -2.88 -14.86 7.79
C ARG A 23 -2.02 -14.37 6.63
N ALA A 24 -2.59 -13.61 5.70
CA ALA A 24 -1.83 -13.04 4.59
C ALA A 24 -0.81 -11.98 5.05
N LEU A 25 -1.14 -11.18 6.07
CA LEU A 25 -0.19 -10.24 6.68
C LEU A 25 1.02 -10.99 7.25
N ASN A 26 0.80 -12.10 7.96
CA ASN A 26 1.89 -12.88 8.56
C ASN A 26 2.70 -13.70 7.53
N ASP A 27 2.18 -13.92 6.32
CA ASP A 27 2.89 -14.58 5.19
C ASP A 27 3.63 -13.57 4.29
N THR A 28 3.56 -12.26 4.59
CA THR A 28 4.11 -11.20 3.73
C THR A 28 5.39 -10.60 4.33
N ASP A 29 6.49 -10.69 3.58
CA ASP A 29 7.79 -10.16 4.01
C ASP A 29 7.92 -8.63 3.86
N VAL A 30 7.26 -8.07 2.84
CA VAL A 30 7.39 -6.65 2.46
C VAL A 30 6.03 -6.03 2.18
N PHE A 31 5.74 -4.96 2.91
CA PHE A 31 4.54 -4.14 2.74
C PHE A 31 4.90 -2.86 2.01
N PHE A 32 4.08 -2.51 1.03
CA PHE A 32 4.24 -1.28 0.26
C PHE A 32 3.02 -0.39 0.49
N ALA A 33 3.26 0.86 0.87
CA ALA A 33 2.22 1.87 1.02
C ALA A 33 2.57 3.10 0.17
N MET A 34 1.57 3.65 -0.52
CA MET A 34 1.73 4.94 -1.19
C MET A 34 1.50 6.06 -0.19
N ASP A 35 2.46 6.96 -0.07
CA ASP A 35 2.25 8.25 0.54
C ASP A 35 1.70 9.23 -0.51
N LYS A 36 0.49 9.76 -0.26
CA LYS A 36 -0.16 10.76 -1.12
C LYS A 36 0.04 12.20 -0.61
N GLY A 37 0.92 12.42 0.37
CA GLY A 37 1.20 13.71 0.99
C GLY A 37 0.30 14.05 2.19
N GLU A 38 0.43 15.29 2.67
CA GLU A 38 -0.08 15.78 3.98
C GLU A 38 -1.55 15.41 4.29
N ALA A 39 -2.43 15.37 3.30
CA ALA A 39 -3.86 15.09 3.51
C ALA A 39 -4.21 13.60 3.71
N LYS A 40 -3.25 12.66 3.59
CA LYS A 40 -3.50 11.20 3.66
C LYS A 40 -2.50 10.41 4.49
N SER A 41 -1.68 11.10 5.28
CA SER A 41 -0.81 10.50 6.30
C SER A 41 -1.57 9.49 7.17
N ASP A 42 -2.83 9.80 7.51
CA ASP A 42 -3.73 8.97 8.31
C ASP A 42 -3.90 7.54 7.77
N LEU A 43 -3.92 7.35 6.45
CA LEU A 43 -4.09 6.01 5.86
C LEU A 43 -2.79 5.21 5.87
N VAL A 44 -1.63 5.86 5.81
CA VAL A 44 -0.33 5.18 5.96
C VAL A 44 -0.16 4.76 7.41
N GLU A 45 -0.46 5.66 8.34
CA GLU A 45 -0.43 5.37 9.78
C GLU A 45 -1.42 4.27 10.17
N LEU A 46 -2.64 4.26 9.60
CA LEU A 46 -3.58 3.16 9.80
C LEU A 46 -3.00 1.82 9.32
N ARG A 47 -2.37 1.79 8.14
CA ARG A 47 -1.73 0.56 7.64
C ARG A 47 -0.59 0.11 8.56
N ARG A 48 0.21 1.04 9.08
CA ARG A 48 1.24 0.75 10.10
C ARG A 48 0.64 0.21 11.39
N ALA A 49 -0.47 0.78 11.86
CA ALA A 49 -1.19 0.32 13.04
C ALA A 49 -1.72 -1.11 12.86
N ILE A 50 -2.29 -1.43 11.70
CA ILE A 50 -2.74 -2.78 11.34
C ILE A 50 -1.57 -3.77 11.32
N CYS A 51 -0.44 -3.42 10.70
CA CYS A 51 0.74 -4.28 10.68
C CYS A 51 1.26 -4.56 12.10
N ARG A 52 1.38 -3.52 12.93
CA ARG A 52 1.79 -3.64 14.34
C ARG A 52 0.84 -4.49 15.18
N ARG A 53 -0.47 -4.42 14.90
CA ARG A 53 -1.49 -5.13 15.68
C ARG A 53 -1.58 -6.62 15.34
N PHE A 54 -1.40 -6.99 14.08
CA PHE A 54 -1.76 -8.33 13.59
C PHE A 54 -0.58 -9.19 13.10
N ILE A 55 0.61 -8.61 12.87
CA ILE A 55 1.78 -9.39 12.49
C ILE A 55 2.52 -9.86 13.75
N SER A 56 2.76 -11.17 13.81
CA SER A 56 3.49 -11.81 14.89
C SER A 56 4.99 -11.73 14.61
N GLY A 57 5.61 -10.62 14.98
CA GLY A 57 7.05 -10.38 14.74
C GLY A 57 7.33 -8.98 14.22
N SER A 58 8.61 -8.71 13.94
CA SER A 58 9.10 -7.40 13.48
C SER A 58 10.11 -7.50 12.33
N ASP A 59 10.19 -8.67 11.68
CA ASP A 59 11.09 -8.98 10.57
C ASP A 59 10.55 -8.55 9.20
N TYR A 60 9.30 -8.11 9.13
CA TYR A 60 8.74 -7.53 7.91
C TYR A 60 9.29 -6.13 7.63
N ARG A 61 9.37 -5.79 6.35
CA ARG A 61 9.76 -4.43 5.88
C ARG A 61 8.51 -3.64 5.50
N PHE A 62 8.43 -2.40 5.94
CA PHE A 62 7.38 -1.45 5.50
C PHE A 62 8.01 -0.35 4.65
N VAL A 63 7.70 -0.33 3.36
CA VAL A 63 8.26 0.59 2.38
C VAL A 63 7.18 1.59 1.98
N GLU A 64 7.45 2.85 2.24
CA GLU A 64 6.63 3.97 1.76
C GLU A 64 7.22 4.50 0.46
N LEU A 65 6.36 4.69 -0.53
CA LEU A 65 6.74 5.25 -1.82
C LEU A 65 5.92 6.51 -2.09
N PRO A 66 6.53 7.58 -2.63
CA PRO A 66 5.80 8.79 -2.98
C PRO A 66 4.82 8.50 -4.13
N ASP A 67 3.60 9.02 -4.06
CA ASP A 67 2.64 8.97 -5.15
C ASP A 67 3.00 9.98 -6.23
N PRO A 68 3.34 9.54 -7.46
CA PRO A 68 3.61 10.47 -8.54
C PRO A 68 2.37 11.33 -8.79
N LYS A 69 2.58 12.61 -9.06
CA LYS A 69 1.48 13.52 -9.39
C LYS A 69 0.89 13.12 -10.75
N ARG A 70 -0.44 13.00 -10.79
CA ARG A 70 -1.17 12.82 -12.04
C ARG A 70 -1.19 14.15 -12.81
N ALA A 71 -0.94 14.10 -14.11
CA ALA A 71 -1.09 15.27 -14.98
C ALA A 71 -2.52 15.82 -14.94
N SER A 72 -2.67 17.13 -14.98
CA SER A 72 -3.97 17.82 -14.93
C SER A 72 -4.30 18.56 -16.23
N ASP A 73 -3.37 18.58 -17.16
CA ASP A 73 -3.37 19.35 -18.41
C ASP A 73 -3.57 18.47 -19.66
N THR A 74 -3.80 17.17 -19.50
CA THR A 74 -4.03 16.19 -20.57
C THR A 74 -5.41 15.55 -20.48
N ASP A 75 -5.80 14.76 -21.49
CA ASP A 75 -7.04 13.98 -21.44
C ASP A 75 -7.06 13.11 -20.18
N TYR A 76 -8.22 13.04 -19.53
CA TYR A 76 -8.38 12.36 -18.25
C TYR A 76 -7.91 10.89 -18.30
N ARG A 77 -8.20 10.16 -19.38
CA ARG A 77 -7.90 8.74 -19.49
C ARG A 77 -6.40 8.52 -19.67
N ASP A 78 -5.77 9.33 -20.51
CA ASP A 78 -4.33 9.30 -20.75
C ASP A 78 -3.56 9.69 -19.49
N ALA A 79 -4.00 10.76 -18.80
CA ALA A 79 -3.45 11.18 -17.52
C ALA A 79 -3.50 10.06 -16.47
N VAL A 80 -4.61 9.30 -16.40
CA VAL A 80 -4.76 8.16 -15.50
C VAL A 80 -3.86 6.98 -15.90
N ALA A 81 -3.75 6.69 -17.19
CA ALA A 81 -2.91 5.61 -17.71
C ALA A 81 -1.43 5.87 -17.40
N ASP A 82 -0.92 7.07 -17.73
CA ASP A 82 0.45 7.48 -17.47
C ASP A 82 0.77 7.48 -15.97
N TRP A 83 -0.19 7.94 -15.16
CA TRP A 83 -0.07 7.90 -13.70
C TRP A 83 0.03 6.46 -13.16
N HIS A 84 -0.76 5.52 -13.68
CA HIS A 84 -0.65 4.10 -13.31
C HIS A 84 0.70 3.50 -13.73
N VAL A 85 1.21 3.83 -14.92
CA VAL A 85 2.53 3.38 -15.39
C VAL A 85 3.65 3.92 -14.49
N ALA A 86 3.63 5.22 -14.18
CA ALA A 86 4.59 5.85 -13.29
C ALA A 86 4.60 5.20 -11.89
N ARG A 87 3.40 4.90 -11.36
CA ARG A 87 3.27 4.15 -10.10
C ARG A 87 3.89 2.76 -10.21
N ALA A 88 3.54 1.97 -11.21
CA ALA A 88 4.09 0.62 -11.38
C ALA A 88 5.63 0.62 -11.45
N MET A 89 6.22 1.59 -12.14
CA MET A 89 7.68 1.73 -12.26
C MET A 89 8.36 2.06 -10.92
N LEU A 90 7.74 2.85 -10.06
CA LEU A 90 8.26 3.12 -8.72
C LEU A 90 8.22 1.86 -7.84
N TRP A 91 7.13 1.09 -7.92
CA TRP A 91 7.00 -0.15 -7.16
C TRP A 91 8.02 -1.20 -7.62
N ALA A 92 8.22 -1.34 -8.93
CA ALA A 92 9.18 -2.28 -9.49
C ALA A 92 10.62 -2.02 -9.02
N LYS A 93 11.00 -0.77 -8.75
CA LYS A 93 12.32 -0.40 -8.21
C LYS A 93 12.49 -0.72 -6.73
N ALA A 94 11.39 -0.91 -6.01
CA ALA A 94 11.38 -1.14 -4.57
C ALA A 94 11.32 -2.62 -4.17
N ILE A 95 11.20 -3.52 -5.16
CA ILE A 95 11.22 -4.99 -5.02
C ILE A 95 12.60 -5.52 -5.35
#